data_AF-A0A3D2W171-F1
#
_entry.id   AF-A0A3D2W171-F1
#
_cell.length_a   1.000
_cell.length_b   1.000
_cell.length_c   1.000
_cell.angle_alpha   90.00
_cell.angle_beta   90.00
_cell.angle_gamma   90.00
#
_symmetry.space_group_name_H-M   'P 1'
#
loop_
_entity.id
_entity.type
_entity.pdbx_description
1 polymer ?
#
loop_
_entity_poly.entity_id
_entity_poly.type
_entity_poly.pdbx_seq_one_letter_code
_entity_poly.pdbx_strand_id
1 'polypeptide(L)'
;MTRVADIREAIEAIVAQAGLPSQLSYDLNTFLSGLRRHDDMSVASFLQMISRARAQPQAVVAATEESAAQRVKSLQDAFGNDDTFRSELKRIQSDRRVTRESLNQIYEMLSGRARKLPAKATKAKLAQDIADLRLERVRSERAAEMFKGKPIYAE
;
A
#
# COMPACT_ATOMS: atom_id res chain seq x y z
N MET A 1 6.31 -24.30 28.32
CA MET A 1 5.97 -22.90 27.96
C MET A 1 4.58 -22.91 27.40
N THR A 2 3.67 -22.09 27.93
CA THR A 2 2.30 -21.96 27.41
C THR A 2 2.35 -21.46 25.97
N ARG A 3 1.59 -22.11 25.10
CA ARG A 3 1.43 -21.77 23.68
C ARG A 3 0.17 -20.96 23.46
N VAL A 4 0.11 -20.27 22.33
CA VAL A 4 -1.08 -19.52 21.92
C VAL A 4 -2.28 -20.47 21.73
N ALA A 5 -2.04 -21.70 21.26
CA ALA A 5 -3.06 -22.74 21.16
C ALA A 5 -3.76 -23.01 22.52
N ASP A 6 -2.99 -23.12 23.60
CA ASP A 6 -3.53 -23.40 24.94
C ASP A 6 -4.48 -22.30 25.42
N ILE A 7 -4.15 -21.03 25.12
CA ILE A 7 -5.01 -19.88 25.45
C ILE A 7 -6.26 -19.85 24.56
N ARG A 8 -6.10 -20.11 23.26
CA ARG A 8 -7.21 -20.14 22.31
C ARG A 8 -8.24 -21.18 22.72
N GLU A 9 -7.80 -22.39 23.02
CA GLU A 9 -8.67 -23.51 23.42
C GLU A 9 -9.39 -23.23 24.74
N ALA A 10 -8.71 -22.61 25.71
CA ALA A 10 -9.33 -22.18 26.96
C ALA A 10 -10.44 -21.13 26.73
N ILE A 11 -10.21 -20.16 25.84
CA ILE A 11 -11.22 -19.13 25.52
C ILE A 11 -12.37 -19.74 24.71
N GLU A 12 -12.09 -20.62 23.75
CA GLU A 12 -13.11 -21.36 22.97
C GLU A 12 -14.05 -22.16 23.91
N ALA A 13 -13.49 -22.84 24.91
CA ALA A 13 -14.27 -23.58 25.89
C ALA A 13 -15.18 -22.68 26.74
N ILE A 14 -14.69 -21.51 27.16
CA ILE A 14 -15.48 -20.51 27.90
C ILE A 14 -16.59 -19.95 27.01
N VAL A 15 -16.28 -19.58 25.77
CA VAL A 15 -17.23 -19.01 24.80
C VAL A 15 -18.36 -20.00 24.48
N ALA A 16 -18.05 -21.28 24.35
CA ALA A 16 -19.04 -22.33 24.11
C ALA A 16 -20.04 -22.48 25.27
N GLN A 17 -19.65 -22.14 26.49
CA GLN A 17 -20.47 -22.30 27.70
C GLN A 17 -21.16 -21.00 28.15
N ALA A 18 -20.68 -19.84 27.70
CA ALA A 18 -21.08 -18.54 28.25
C ALA A 18 -22.40 -17.96 27.73
N GLY A 19 -23.11 -18.64 26.81
CA GLY A 19 -24.43 -18.17 26.33
C GLY A 19 -24.39 -16.75 25.77
N LEU A 20 -23.36 -16.42 25.00
CA LEU A 20 -23.07 -15.04 24.58
C LEU A 20 -24.07 -14.51 23.54
N PRO A 21 -24.34 -13.19 23.53
CA PRO A 21 -25.08 -12.54 22.46
C PRO A 21 -24.46 -12.83 21.08
N SER A 22 -25.29 -12.99 20.05
CA SER A 22 -24.86 -13.44 18.71
C SER A 22 -23.75 -12.58 18.11
N GLN A 23 -23.81 -11.25 18.31
CA GLN A 23 -22.78 -10.32 17.84
C GLN A 23 -21.42 -10.56 18.52
N LEU A 24 -21.42 -10.71 19.85
CA LEU A 24 -20.20 -10.96 20.61
C LEU A 24 -19.62 -12.34 20.29
N SER A 25 -20.47 -13.34 20.07
CA SER A 25 -20.04 -14.66 19.60
C SER A 25 -19.37 -14.59 18.22
N TYR A 26 -19.93 -13.81 17.28
CA TYR A 26 -19.32 -13.60 15.97
C TYR A 26 -17.95 -12.92 16.05
N ASP A 27 -17.85 -11.84 16.85
CA ASP A 27 -16.61 -11.07 17.01
C ASP A 27 -15.51 -11.93 17.66
N LEU A 28 -15.86 -12.71 18.70
CA LEU A 28 -14.94 -13.63 19.37
C LEU A 28 -14.51 -14.78 18.45
N ASN A 29 -15.42 -15.38 17.69
CA ASN A 29 -15.06 -16.43 16.73
C ASN A 29 -14.14 -15.91 15.63
N THR A 30 -14.34 -14.66 15.18
CA THR A 30 -13.45 -13.99 14.22
C THR A 30 -12.07 -13.78 14.82
N PHE A 31 -12.00 -13.30 16.06
CA PHE A 31 -10.74 -13.12 16.79
C PHE A 31 -10.00 -14.46 16.99
N LEU A 32 -10.68 -15.50 17.46
CA LEU A 32 -10.12 -16.84 17.70
C LEU A 32 -9.62 -17.49 16.40
N SER A 33 -10.36 -17.31 15.30
CA SER A 33 -9.93 -17.75 13.96
C SER A 33 -8.65 -17.06 13.50
N GLY A 34 -8.49 -15.76 13.82
CA GLY A 34 -7.25 -15.03 13.59
C GLY A 34 -6.09 -15.55 14.43
N LEU A 35 -6.35 -15.91 15.68
CA LEU A 35 -5.35 -16.44 16.61
C LEU A 35 -4.71 -17.75 16.15
N ARG A 36 -5.46 -18.60 15.43
CA ARG A 36 -4.99 -19.90 14.92
C ARG A 36 -3.69 -19.81 14.10
N ARG A 37 -3.45 -18.67 13.44
CA ARG A 37 -2.21 -18.43 12.66
C ARG A 37 -0.95 -18.38 13.52
N HIS A 38 -1.12 -18.33 14.83
CA HIS A 38 -0.05 -18.19 15.82
C HIS A 38 -0.01 -19.34 16.82
N ASP A 39 -0.77 -20.43 16.62
CA ASP A 39 -0.90 -21.54 17.57
C ASP A 39 0.46 -22.16 17.97
N ASP A 40 1.41 -22.23 17.04
CA ASP A 40 2.76 -22.75 17.28
C ASP A 40 3.67 -21.79 18.06
N MET A 41 3.27 -20.54 18.25
CA MET A 41 4.05 -19.55 18.97
C MET A 41 3.92 -19.74 20.49
N SER A 42 5.00 -19.48 21.22
CA SER A 42 4.91 -19.27 22.66
C SER A 42 4.12 -17.99 22.95
N VAL A 43 3.39 -17.97 24.05
CA VAL A 43 2.64 -16.77 24.49
C VAL A 43 3.58 -15.57 24.68
N ALA A 44 4.78 -15.79 25.20
CA ALA A 44 5.78 -14.74 25.37
C ALA A 44 6.22 -14.14 24.02
N SER A 45 6.48 -14.99 23.02
CA SER A 45 6.84 -14.55 21.66
C SER A 45 5.69 -13.82 20.96
N PHE A 46 4.46 -14.30 21.17
CA PHE A 46 3.25 -13.68 20.64
C PHE A 46 2.99 -12.30 21.26
N LEU A 47 3.13 -12.17 22.58
CA LEU A 47 3.05 -10.89 23.27
C LEU A 47 4.16 -9.94 22.83
N GLN A 48 5.40 -10.42 22.65
CA GLN A 48 6.47 -9.59 22.08
C GLN A 48 6.15 -9.13 20.65
N MET A 49 5.56 -9.99 19.81
CA MET A 49 5.12 -9.63 18.46
C MET A 49 4.05 -8.53 18.50
N ILE A 50 3.03 -8.68 19.35
CA ILE A 50 1.97 -7.67 19.54
C ILE A 50 2.56 -6.39 20.12
N SER A 51 3.44 -6.47 21.11
CA SER A 51 4.13 -5.31 21.69
C SER A 51 4.99 -4.60 20.68
N ARG A 52 5.66 -5.30 19.76
CA ARG A 52 6.40 -4.69 18.64
C ARG A 52 5.47 -4.02 17.64
N ALA A 53 4.36 -4.67 17.28
CA ALA A 53 3.34 -4.07 16.43
C ALA A 53 2.70 -2.83 17.08
N ARG A 54 2.51 -2.84 18.40
CA ARG A 54 1.93 -1.75 19.19
C ARG A 54 2.94 -0.66 19.55
N ALA A 55 4.23 -0.99 19.61
CA ALA A 55 5.38 -0.07 19.74
C ALA A 55 5.83 0.50 18.37
N GLN A 56 5.17 0.11 17.28
CA GLN A 56 5.12 0.84 16.02
C GLN A 56 3.85 1.70 15.86
N PRO A 57 3.41 2.55 16.82
CA PRO A 57 2.39 3.52 16.54
C PRO A 57 3.10 4.74 15.93
N GLN A 58 3.17 4.80 14.59
CA GLN A 58 3.39 6.02 13.80
C GLN A 58 4.76 6.76 13.92
N ALA A 59 5.61 6.48 14.91
CA ALA A 59 6.84 7.26 15.15
C ALA A 59 8.05 6.88 14.28
N VAL A 60 8.05 5.72 13.60
CA VAL A 60 9.17 5.29 12.73
C VAL A 60 8.93 5.63 11.24
N VAL A 61 7.74 6.13 10.89
CA VAL A 61 7.44 6.58 9.51
C VAL A 61 8.00 8.00 9.23
N ALA A 62 8.42 8.73 10.27
CA ALA A 62 8.85 10.12 10.12
C ALA A 62 10.37 10.32 9.89
N ALA A 63 11.22 9.30 10.04
CA ALA A 63 12.67 9.55 10.13
C ALA A 63 13.53 8.96 8.99
N THR A 64 13.05 8.11 8.09
CA THR A 64 13.85 7.66 6.91
C THR A 64 13.03 7.00 5.79
N GLU A 65 11.74 7.33 5.66
CA GLU A 65 10.97 7.00 4.46
C GLU A 65 10.72 8.28 3.67
N GLU A 66 11.35 8.36 2.50
CA GLU A 66 10.99 9.36 1.48
C GLU A 66 9.49 9.21 1.21
N SER A 67 8.70 10.18 1.65
CA SER A 67 7.24 10.11 1.61
C SER A 67 6.74 9.92 0.19
N ALA A 68 5.55 9.33 0.01
CA ALA A 68 4.94 9.18 -1.32
C ALA A 68 4.88 10.54 -2.05
N ALA A 69 4.60 11.63 -1.32
CA ALA A 69 4.60 12.99 -1.86
C ALA A 69 5.98 13.44 -2.36
N GLN A 70 7.05 13.12 -1.64
CA GLN A 70 8.41 13.45 -2.05
C GLN A 70 8.80 12.69 -3.32
N ARG A 71 8.47 11.39 -3.40
CA ARG A 71 8.72 10.55 -4.58
C ARG A 71 7.90 11.02 -5.79
N VAL A 72 6.66 11.46 -5.57
CA VAL A 72 5.83 12.10 -6.61
C VAL A 72 6.51 13.35 -7.12
N LYS A 73 7.01 14.21 -6.23
CA LYS A 73 7.73 15.44 -6.62
C LYS A 73 8.98 15.12 -7.43
N SER A 74 9.82 14.17 -6.99
CA SER A 74 10.99 13.74 -7.75
C SER A 74 10.63 13.20 -9.13
N LEU A 75 9.55 12.42 -9.24
CA LEU A 75 9.05 11.95 -10.53
C LEU A 75 8.59 13.12 -11.39
N GLN A 76 7.80 14.05 -10.85
CA GLN A 76 7.32 15.27 -11.52
C GLN A 76 8.45 16.14 -12.05
N ASP A 77 9.48 16.40 -11.23
CA ASP A 77 10.66 17.15 -11.63
C ASP A 77 11.40 16.45 -12.78
N ALA A 78 11.36 15.11 -12.82
CA ALA A 78 11.93 14.30 -13.88
C ALA A 78 11.02 14.16 -15.13
N PHE A 79 9.77 14.66 -15.16
CA PHE A 79 8.87 14.48 -16.32
C PHE A 79 9.48 15.00 -17.62
N GLY A 80 10.27 16.08 -17.57
CA GLY A 80 10.90 16.69 -18.74
C GLY A 80 12.01 15.85 -19.40
N ASN A 81 12.48 14.77 -18.76
CA ASN A 81 13.56 13.93 -19.28
C ASN A 81 13.24 12.44 -19.13
N ASP A 82 13.14 11.73 -20.25
CA ASP A 82 12.79 10.29 -20.31
C ASP A 82 13.74 9.41 -19.50
N ASP A 83 15.05 9.65 -19.60
CA ASP A 83 16.07 8.82 -18.96
C ASP A 83 16.11 9.06 -17.45
N THR A 84 15.94 10.32 -17.02
CA THR A 84 15.85 10.69 -15.60
C THR A 84 14.59 10.10 -14.97
N PHE A 85 13.45 10.20 -15.65
CA PHE A 85 12.18 9.65 -15.13
C PHE A 85 12.24 8.13 -14.98
N ARG A 86 12.76 7.42 -15.98
CA ARG A 86 12.92 5.95 -15.93
C ARG A 86 13.87 5.53 -14.81
N SER A 87 14.95 6.27 -14.61
CA SER A 87 15.93 6.00 -13.56
C SER A 87 15.31 6.18 -12.17
N GLU A 88 14.56 7.27 -11.95
CA GLU A 88 13.85 7.51 -10.69
C GLU A 88 12.75 6.47 -10.43
N LEU A 89 11.96 6.13 -11.45
CA LEU A 89 10.92 5.11 -11.32
C LEU A 89 11.53 3.73 -10.99
N LYS A 90 12.66 3.39 -11.61
CA LYS A 90 13.41 2.15 -11.32
C LYS A 90 13.98 2.16 -9.90
N ARG A 91 14.51 3.31 -9.44
CA ARG A 91 14.96 3.50 -8.05
C ARG A 91 13.82 3.22 -7.08
N ILE A 92 12.66 3.82 -7.29
CA ILE A 92 11.45 3.63 -6.46
C ILE A 92 10.97 2.17 -6.50
N GLN A 93 10.96 1.52 -7.67
CA GLN A 93 10.53 0.13 -7.79
C GLN A 93 11.49 -0.86 -7.10
N SER A 94 12.79 -0.59 -7.15
CA SER A 94 13.84 -1.42 -6.55
C SER A 94 13.96 -1.27 -5.04
N ASP A 95 13.37 -0.21 -4.48
CA ASP A 95 13.34 0.04 -3.05
C ASP A 95 12.42 -0.96 -2.33
N ARG A 96 13.02 -1.78 -1.46
CA ARG A 96 12.29 -2.80 -0.69
C ARG A 96 11.27 -2.21 0.27
N ARG A 97 11.44 -0.94 0.67
CA ARG A 97 10.52 -0.21 1.57
C ARG A 97 9.27 0.26 0.83
N VAL A 98 9.32 0.39 -0.49
CA VAL A 98 8.16 0.80 -1.28
C VAL A 98 7.19 -0.36 -1.37
N THR A 99 6.02 -0.20 -0.74
CA THR A 99 4.94 -1.18 -0.81
C THR A 99 4.15 -1.00 -2.11
N ARG A 100 3.27 -1.96 -2.40
CA ARG A 100 2.35 -1.86 -3.54
C ARG A 100 1.39 -0.69 -3.34
N GLU A 101 0.96 -0.49 -2.10
CA GLU A 101 0.06 0.57 -1.66
C GLU A 101 0.72 1.95 -1.85
N SER A 102 2.01 2.09 -1.55
CA SER A 102 2.78 3.31 -1.83
C SER A 102 2.86 3.63 -3.33
N LEU A 103 3.09 2.64 -4.20
CA LEU A 103 3.06 2.86 -5.66
C LEU A 103 1.69 3.28 -6.17
N ASN A 104 0.62 2.75 -5.58
CA ASN A 104 -0.73 3.18 -5.92
C ASN A 104 -0.98 4.63 -5.49
N GLN A 105 -0.56 5.03 -4.29
CA GLN A 105 -0.65 6.43 -3.86
C GLN A 105 0.11 7.36 -4.81
N ILE A 106 1.31 6.97 -5.25
CA ILE A 106 2.08 7.74 -6.25
C ILE A 106 1.27 7.87 -7.55
N TYR A 107 0.68 6.78 -8.05
CA TYR A 107 -0.17 6.80 -9.23
C TYR A 107 -1.39 7.72 -9.04
N GLU A 108 -2.09 7.63 -7.92
CA GLU A 108 -3.26 8.47 -7.61
C GLU A 108 -2.90 9.95 -7.56
N MET A 109 -1.77 10.28 -6.94
CA MET A 109 -1.28 11.66 -6.87
C MET A 109 -0.83 12.22 -8.23
N LEU A 110 -0.22 11.39 -9.09
CA LEU A 110 0.19 11.81 -10.43
C LEU A 110 -0.99 11.92 -11.42
N SER A 111 -1.95 11.01 -11.30
CA SER A 111 -3.13 10.92 -12.17
C SER A 111 -4.29 11.83 -11.75
N GLY A 112 -4.35 12.19 -10.46
CA GLY A 112 -5.52 12.80 -9.83
C GLY A 112 -6.73 11.87 -9.73
N ARG A 113 -6.58 10.58 -10.05
CA ARG A 113 -7.67 9.60 -10.11
C ARG A 113 -7.45 8.53 -9.05
N ALA A 114 -8.42 8.37 -8.14
CA ALA A 114 -8.45 7.25 -7.23
C ALA A 114 -8.58 5.94 -8.02
N ARG A 115 -7.66 5.00 -7.79
CA ARG A 115 -7.65 3.72 -8.50
C ARG A 115 -7.78 2.59 -7.49
N LYS A 116 -8.85 1.81 -7.62
CA LYS A 116 -8.96 0.55 -6.88
C LYS A 116 -7.93 -0.43 -7.43
N LEU A 117 -6.94 -0.77 -6.61
CA LEU A 117 -5.95 -1.80 -6.93
C LEU A 117 -6.64 -3.15 -7.17
N PRO A 118 -6.44 -3.79 -8.34
CA PRO A 118 -6.81 -5.19 -8.49
C PRO A 118 -6.01 -6.02 -7.47
N ALA A 119 -6.66 -7.00 -6.84
CA ALA A 119 -6.01 -7.85 -5.82
C ALA A 119 -4.70 -8.52 -6.32
N LYS A 120 -4.61 -8.74 -7.65
CA LYS A 120 -3.46 -9.36 -8.34
C LYS A 120 -2.44 -8.36 -8.92
N ALA A 121 -2.58 -7.05 -8.68
CA ALA A 121 -1.63 -6.08 -9.19
C ALA A 121 -0.25 -6.28 -8.58
N THR A 122 0.77 -6.42 -9.44
CA THR A 122 2.17 -6.52 -9.03
C THR A 122 2.81 -5.14 -8.98
N LYS A 123 3.91 -4.98 -8.22
CA LYS A 123 4.69 -3.74 -8.21
C LYS A 123 5.15 -3.32 -9.62
N ALA A 124 5.54 -4.30 -10.45
CA ALA A 124 5.94 -4.06 -11.83
C ALA A 124 4.80 -3.50 -12.68
N LYS A 125 3.57 -4.02 -12.52
CA LYS A 125 2.42 -3.50 -13.25
C LYS A 125 2.10 -2.06 -12.85
N LEU A 126 2.19 -1.73 -11.56
CA LEU A 126 1.96 -0.36 -11.09
C LEU A 126 3.05 0.61 -11.57
N ALA A 127 4.32 0.19 -11.57
CA ALA A 127 5.38 1.00 -12.16
C ALA A 127 5.15 1.25 -13.66
N GLN A 128 4.75 0.21 -14.40
CA GLN A 128 4.39 0.37 -15.82
C GLN A 128 3.26 1.38 -16.01
N ASP A 129 2.21 1.30 -15.20
CA ASP A 129 1.07 2.21 -15.31
C ASP A 129 1.46 3.67 -15.00
N ILE A 130 2.41 3.92 -14.09
CA ILE A 130 2.98 5.26 -13.84
C ILE A 130 3.77 5.74 -15.08
N ALA A 131 4.54 4.87 -15.72
CA ALA A 131 5.27 5.20 -16.95
C ALA A 131 4.33 5.51 -18.13
N ASP A 132 3.26 4.73 -18.28
CA ASP A 132 2.24 4.93 -19.31
C ASP A 132 1.53 6.28 -19.11
N LEU A 133 1.23 6.63 -17.85
CA LEU A 133 0.61 7.92 -17.51
C LEU A 133 1.48 9.12 -17.90
N ARG A 134 2.81 9.01 -17.74
CA ARG A 134 3.73 10.02 -18.24
C ARG A 134 3.66 10.13 -19.77
N LEU A 135 3.69 9.01 -20.47
CA LEU A 135 3.63 9.00 -21.93
C LEU A 135 2.35 9.66 -22.45
N GLU A 136 1.20 9.39 -21.84
CA GLU A 136 -0.07 10.05 -22.16
C GLU A 136 0.01 11.57 -21.95
N ARG A 137 0.59 12.01 -20.84
CA ARG A 137 0.73 13.44 -20.53
C ARG A 137 1.64 14.16 -21.51
N VAL A 138 2.82 13.60 -21.79
CA VAL A 138 3.78 14.16 -22.77
C VAL A 138 3.17 14.20 -24.18
N ARG A 139 2.42 13.17 -24.59
CA ARG A 139 1.71 13.16 -25.87
C ARG A 139 0.63 14.23 -25.93
N SER A 140 -0.11 14.42 -24.84
CA SER A 140 -1.16 15.44 -24.74
C SER A 140 -0.58 16.86 -24.78
N GLU A 141 0.54 17.09 -24.11
CA GLU A 141 1.27 18.37 -24.14
C GLU A 141 1.84 18.67 -25.54
N ARG A 142 2.50 17.69 -26.19
CA ARG A 142 2.97 17.85 -27.58
C ARG A 142 1.83 18.09 -28.57
N ALA A 143 0.70 17.41 -28.39
CA ALA A 143 -0.48 17.66 -29.21
C ALA A 143 -0.98 19.09 -29.01
N ALA A 144 -1.12 19.54 -27.76
CA ALA A 144 -1.53 20.92 -27.45
C ALA A 144 -0.59 21.97 -28.03
N GLU A 145 0.73 21.73 -28.01
CA GLU A 145 1.72 22.61 -28.67
C GLU A 145 1.56 22.63 -30.19
N MET A 146 1.31 21.49 -30.84
CA MET A 146 1.06 21.41 -32.28
C MET A 146 -0.21 22.17 -32.73
N PHE A 147 -1.21 22.30 -31.85
CA PHE A 147 -2.44 23.05 -32.12
C PHE A 147 -2.38 24.52 -31.68
N LYS A 148 -1.43 24.91 -30.83
CA LYS A 148 -1.27 26.30 -30.36
C LYS A 148 -0.84 27.30 -31.44
N GLY A 149 -0.41 26.82 -32.61
CA GLY A 149 0.11 27.65 -33.72
C GLY A 149 -0.66 27.57 -35.03
N LYS A 150 -1.80 26.87 -35.10
CA LYS A 150 -2.61 26.83 -36.33
C LYS A 150 -3.77 27.81 -36.23
N PRO A 151 -3.93 28.77 -37.17
CA PRO A 151 -5.13 29.58 -37.23
C PRO A 151 -6.32 28.65 -37.43
N ILE A 152 -7.33 28.77 -36.58
CA ILE A 152 -8.64 28.20 -36.81
C ILE A 152 -9.19 28.98 -38.00
N TYR A 153 -9.06 28.45 -39.21
CA TYR A 153 -9.84 28.92 -40.35
C TYR A 153 -11.30 28.57 -40.01
N ALA A 154 -12.01 29.54 -39.45
CA ALA A 154 -13.46 29.54 -39.43
C ALA A 154 -13.90 29.95 -40.85
N GLU A 155 -14.51 29.00 -41.56
CA GLU A 155 -15.31 29.27 -42.76
C GLU A 155 -16.54 30.11 -42.43
#